data_AF-A0A7S0PUL4-F1
#
_entry.id   AF-A0A7S0PUL4-F1
#
_cell.length_a   1.000
_cell.length_b   1.000
_cell.length_c   1.000
_cell.angle_alpha   90.00
_cell.angle_beta   90.00
_cell.angle_gamma   90.00
#
_symmetry.space_group_name_H-M   'P 1'
#
loop_
_entity.id
_entity.type
_entity.pdbx_description
1 polymer ?
#
loop_
_entity_poly.entity_id
_entity_poly.type
_entity_poly.pdbx_seq_one_letter_code
_entity_poly.pdbx_strand_id
1 'polypeptide(L)'
;HVRLAAAVTRDTRLVFMTAGVLLRKMHGDPLLTEASHVVLDEIHERSLDGDFLLALLRTLPHKRRERGMPPLKLVVMSATLDADLFRGYLGDCSVVSAPGRTHPVAVTHLEDVHDTLAYALDEDSRCCRRPAGEGRHDSVVRGMTRADAAAA
;
A
#
# COMPACT_ATOMS: atom_id res chain seq x y z
N HIS A 1 17.64 4.01 5.25
CA HIS A 1 18.39 2.95 4.56
C HIS A 1 17.51 2.33 3.53
N VAL A 2 17.97 2.40 2.30
CA VAL A 2 17.43 1.63 1.20
C VAL A 2 18.58 0.85 0.60
N ARG A 3 18.29 -0.18 -0.19
CA ARG A 3 19.33 -0.99 -0.82
C ARG A 3 20.30 -0.05 -1.56
N LEU A 4 21.61 -0.18 -1.28
CA LEU A 4 22.71 0.63 -1.84
C LEU A 4 22.83 2.08 -1.33
N ALA A 5 21.98 2.55 -0.41
CA ALA A 5 22.10 3.89 0.18
C ALA A 5 21.83 3.89 1.69
N ALA A 6 22.85 4.31 2.45
CA ALA A 6 22.79 4.45 3.90
C ALA A 6 23.41 5.81 4.30
N ALA A 7 22.68 6.55 5.13
CA ALA A 7 23.17 7.76 5.78
C ALA A 7 23.14 7.49 7.29
N VAL A 8 24.24 6.98 7.84
CA VAL A 8 24.38 6.64 9.25
C VAL A 8 25.72 7.10 9.76
N THR A 9 25.69 7.68 10.95
CA THR A 9 26.87 8.04 11.73
C THR A 9 26.85 7.31 13.07
N ARG A 10 27.94 7.41 13.83
CA ARG A 10 27.99 6.86 15.20
C ARG A 10 26.94 7.48 16.14
N ASP A 11 26.51 8.71 15.86
CA ASP A 11 25.52 9.43 16.66
C ASP A 11 24.07 9.11 16.25
N THR A 12 23.86 8.32 15.20
CA THR A 12 22.52 7.99 14.72
C THR A 12 21.84 7.01 15.66
N ARG A 13 20.79 7.46 16.35
CA ARG A 13 20.04 6.66 17.32
C ARG A 13 18.78 5.99 16.76
N LEU A 14 18.31 6.47 15.62
CA LEU A 14 17.11 5.96 14.95
C LEU A 14 17.40 5.77 13.48
N VAL A 15 17.02 4.60 12.97
CA VAL A 15 17.30 4.21 11.60
C VAL A 15 16.02 3.71 10.96
N PHE A 16 15.57 4.43 9.93
CA PHE A 16 14.54 3.93 9.02
C PHE A 16 15.17 3.00 7.99
N MET A 17 14.53 1.87 7.72
CA MET A 17 14.94 0.95 6.67
C MET A 17 13.74 0.19 6.10
N THR A 18 13.85 -0.25 4.85
CA THR A 18 12.83 -1.11 4.24
C THR A 18 12.88 -2.52 4.83
N ALA A 19 11.76 -3.24 4.77
CA ALA A 19 11.63 -4.61 5.27
C ALA A 19 12.74 -5.54 4.74
N GLY A 20 12.98 -5.55 3.42
CA GLY A 20 14.04 -6.36 2.82
C GLY A 20 15.46 -6.03 3.30
N VAL A 21 15.76 -4.76 3.62
CA VAL A 21 17.06 -4.39 4.20
C VAL A 21 17.19 -4.93 5.63
N LEU A 22 16.12 -4.87 6.42
CA LEU A 22 16.11 -5.44 7.77
C LEU A 22 16.27 -6.96 7.73
N LEU A 23 15.58 -7.66 6.82
CA LEU A 23 15.73 -9.11 6.61
C LEU A 23 17.18 -9.47 6.29
N ARG A 24 17.83 -8.70 5.41
CA ARG A 24 19.26 -8.92 5.10
C ARG A 24 20.16 -8.66 6.30
N LYS A 25 19.87 -7.65 7.13
CA LYS A 25 20.61 -7.42 8.39
C LYS A 25 20.41 -8.58 9.36
N MET A 26 19.20 -9.09 9.50
CA MET A 26 18.89 -10.27 10.33
C MET A 26 19.57 -11.54 9.83
N HIS A 27 19.83 -11.67 8.53
CA HIS A 27 20.59 -12.82 8.02
C HIS A 27 22.03 -12.83 8.53
N GLY A 28 22.68 -11.66 8.63
CA GLY A 28 24.04 -11.53 9.16
C GLY A 28 24.11 -11.44 10.69
N ASP A 29 23.14 -10.79 11.31
CA ASP A 29 22.97 -10.68 12.76
C ASP A 29 21.53 -11.10 13.15
N PRO A 30 21.30 -12.43 13.33
CA PRO A 30 19.97 -12.96 13.64
C PRO A 30 19.40 -12.49 14.97
N LEU A 31 20.25 -11.98 15.86
CA LEU A 31 19.85 -11.48 17.17
C LEU A 31 19.63 -9.97 17.17
N LEU A 32 19.95 -9.26 16.08
CA LEU A 32 19.90 -7.80 15.98
C LEU A 32 20.63 -7.10 17.12
N THR A 33 21.78 -7.64 17.54
CA THR A 33 22.54 -7.26 18.75
C THR A 33 22.66 -5.75 19.01
N GLU A 34 22.79 -4.94 17.95
CA GLU A 34 22.93 -3.49 18.03
C GLU A 34 21.61 -2.74 18.30
N ALA A 35 20.46 -3.39 18.11
CA ALA A 35 19.14 -2.77 18.25
C ALA A 35 18.47 -3.15 19.58
N SER A 36 17.93 -2.14 20.26
CA SER A 36 17.11 -2.31 21.46
C SER A 36 15.60 -2.40 21.15
N HIS A 37 15.16 -1.74 20.07
CA HIS A 37 13.77 -1.67 19.65
C HIS A 37 13.69 -1.88 18.14
N VAL A 38 12.62 -2.53 17.69
CA VAL A 38 12.23 -2.59 16.27
C VAL A 38 10.79 -2.12 16.17
N VAL A 39 10.54 -1.21 15.23
CA VAL A 39 9.21 -0.71 14.89
C VAL A 39 8.89 -1.20 13.49
N LEU A 40 7.83 -2.00 13.36
CA LEU A 40 7.25 -2.37 12.07
C LEU A 40 6.12 -1.40 11.76
N ASP A 41 6.29 -0.60 10.72
CA ASP A 41 5.30 0.37 10.27
C ASP A 41 4.47 -0.19 9.11
N GLU A 42 3.27 0.34 8.93
CA GLU A 42 2.33 0.01 7.84
C GLU A 42 2.08 -1.49 7.64
N ILE A 43 1.98 -2.25 8.74
CA ILE A 43 1.73 -3.70 8.64
C ILE A 43 0.37 -4.03 7.99
N HIS A 44 -0.54 -3.05 7.87
CA HIS A 44 -1.82 -3.21 7.20
C HIS A 44 -1.72 -3.49 5.70
N GLU A 45 -0.58 -3.20 5.07
CA GLU A 45 -0.35 -3.53 3.66
C GLU A 45 -0.20 -5.04 3.41
N ARG A 46 0.04 -5.83 4.48
CA ARG A 46 0.24 -7.29 4.43
C ARG A 46 1.22 -7.73 3.33
N SER A 47 2.34 -7.02 3.24
CA SER A 47 3.43 -7.42 2.35
C SER A 47 4.09 -8.72 2.85
N LEU A 48 4.54 -9.57 1.92
CA LEU A 48 5.21 -10.84 2.25
C LEU A 48 6.42 -10.62 3.17
N ASP A 49 7.24 -9.60 2.88
CA ASP A 49 8.41 -9.26 3.69
C ASP A 49 8.00 -8.78 5.10
N GLY A 50 6.91 -8.03 5.21
CA GLY A 50 6.39 -7.52 6.48
C GLY A 50 5.87 -8.65 7.38
N ASP A 51 5.05 -9.55 6.84
CA ASP A 51 4.52 -10.70 7.57
C ASP A 51 5.64 -11.67 7.97
N PHE A 52 6.61 -11.89 7.09
CA PHE A 52 7.76 -12.72 7.39
C PHE A 52 8.64 -12.11 8.50
N LEU A 53 8.89 -10.80 8.45
CA LEU A 53 9.58 -10.08 9.53
C LEU A 53 8.83 -10.20 10.85
N LEU A 54 7.52 -10.02 10.85
CA LEU A 54 6.68 -10.11 12.05
C LEU A 54 6.82 -11.50 12.69
N ALA A 55 6.77 -12.57 11.89
CA ALA A 55 6.96 -13.94 12.37
C ALA A 55 8.35 -14.16 12.99
N LEU A 56 9.42 -13.66 12.34
CA LEU A 56 10.78 -13.77 12.87
C LEU A 56 10.95 -12.98 14.16
N LEU A 57 10.52 -11.71 14.16
CA LEU A 57 10.69 -10.77 15.25
C LEU A 57 9.86 -11.16 16.48
N ARG A 58 8.70 -11.79 16.31
CA ARG A 58 7.89 -12.32 17.43
C ARG A 58 8.68 -13.32 18.28
N THR A 59 9.54 -14.15 17.67
CA THR A 59 10.35 -15.16 18.40
C THR A 59 11.62 -14.58 19.03
N LEU A 60 12.02 -13.39 18.60
CA LEU A 60 13.34 -12.84 18.89
C LEU A 60 13.56 -12.44 20.36
N PRO A 61 12.57 -11.87 21.09
CA PRO A 61 12.72 -11.58 22.51
C PRO A 61 13.06 -12.82 23.33
N HIS A 62 12.44 -13.96 23.03
CA HIS A 62 12.75 -15.22 23.70
C HIS A 62 14.17 -15.70 23.37
N LYS A 63 14.54 -15.72 22.09
CA LYS A 63 15.89 -16.12 21.65
C LYS A 63 16.99 -15.28 22.30
N ARG A 64 16.77 -13.98 22.48
CA ARG A 64 17.70 -13.10 23.19
C ARG A 64 17.83 -13.46 24.66
N ARG A 65 16.71 -13.72 25.34
CA ARG A 65 16.72 -14.11 26.77
C ARG A 65 17.51 -15.39 27.00
N GLU A 66 17.37 -16.40 26.13
CA GLU A 66 18.13 -17.66 26.20
C GLU A 66 19.65 -17.45 26.11
N ARG A 67 20.08 -16.38 25.43
CA ARG A 67 21.50 -16.03 25.30
C ARG A 67 21.99 -15.03 26.36
N GLY A 68 21.20 -14.77 27.40
CA GLY A 68 21.55 -13.82 28.45
C GLY A 68 21.51 -12.35 27.98
N MET A 69 20.84 -12.07 26.86
CA MET A 69 20.68 -10.71 26.34
C MET A 69 19.35 -10.09 26.79
N PRO A 70 19.29 -8.74 26.92
CA PRO A 70 18.02 -8.05 27.11
C PRO A 70 17.04 -8.35 25.98
N PRO A 71 15.75 -8.61 26.28
CA PRO A 71 14.75 -8.87 25.26
C PRO A 71 14.60 -7.67 24.33
N LEU A 72 14.46 -7.92 23.03
CA LEU A 72 14.14 -6.90 22.05
C LEU A 72 12.72 -6.39 22.30
N LYS A 73 12.50 -5.08 22.21
CA LYS A 73 11.13 -4.54 22.22
C LYS A 73 10.62 -4.40 20.80
N LEU A 74 9.49 -5.05 20.50
CA LEU A 74 8.82 -4.98 19.21
C LEU A 74 7.62 -4.05 19.33
N VAL A 75 7.51 -3.08 18.42
CA VAL A 75 6.35 -2.20 18.25
C VAL A 75 5.80 -2.44 16.85
N VAL A 76 4.48 -2.59 16.74
CA VAL A 76 3.78 -2.73 15.46
C VAL A 76 2.84 -1.54 15.31
N MET A 77 2.95 -0.85 14.19
CA MET A 77 2.20 0.35 13.84
C MET A 77 1.37 0.10 12.59
N SER A 78 0.19 0.72 12.54
CA SER A 78 -0.69 0.71 11.37
C SER A 78 -1.80 1.75 11.50
N ALA A 79 -2.23 2.27 10.34
CA ALA A 79 -3.33 3.22 10.23
C ALA A 79 -4.73 2.57 10.32
N THR A 80 -4.89 1.32 9.90
CA THR A 80 -6.21 0.66 9.75
C THR A 80 -6.24 -0.75 10.36
N LEU A 81 -5.43 -0.98 11.40
CA LEU A 81 -5.23 -2.32 11.96
C LEU A 81 -6.47 -2.86 12.67
N ASP A 82 -6.75 -4.15 12.47
CA ASP A 82 -7.49 -4.95 13.44
C ASP A 82 -6.58 -5.21 14.66
N ALA A 83 -6.71 -4.39 15.69
CA ALA A 83 -5.87 -4.46 16.87
C ALA A 83 -6.00 -5.80 17.61
N ASP A 84 -7.17 -6.44 17.58
CA ASP A 84 -7.44 -7.68 18.30
C ASP A 84 -6.74 -8.86 17.65
N LEU A 85 -6.74 -8.93 16.31
CA LEU A 85 -6.00 -9.93 15.55
C LEU A 85 -4.51 -9.92 15.92
N PHE A 86 -3.89 -8.74 15.88
CA PHE A 86 -2.45 -8.60 16.16
C PHE A 86 -2.12 -8.78 17.64
N ARG A 87 -3.02 -8.36 18.53
CA ARG A 87 -2.89 -8.61 19.97
C ARG A 87 -2.92 -10.11 20.28
N GLY A 88 -3.85 -10.86 19.69
CA GLY A 88 -3.89 -12.32 19.80
C GLY A 88 -2.64 -12.99 19.23
N TYR A 89 -2.17 -12.52 18.07
CA TYR A 89 -0.94 -13.05 17.47
C TYR A 89 0.31 -12.74 18.30
N LEU A 90 0.47 -11.53 18.85
CA LEU A 90 1.67 -11.11 19.58
C LEU A 90 1.68 -11.54 21.05
N GLY A 91 0.61 -12.16 21.55
CA GLY A 91 0.50 -12.65 22.92
C GLY A 91 0.01 -11.59 23.90
N ASP A 92 -1.22 -11.11 23.70
CA ASP A 92 -1.93 -10.19 24.60
C ASP A 92 -1.18 -8.88 24.90
N CYS A 93 -0.51 -8.33 23.89
CA CYS A 93 0.26 -7.10 24.02
C CYS A 93 -0.61 -5.85 24.28
N SER A 94 0.00 -4.81 24.84
CA SER A 94 -0.65 -3.49 25.02
C SER A 94 -0.97 -2.85 23.68
N VAL A 95 -2.20 -2.34 23.54
CA VAL A 95 -2.65 -1.57 22.38
C VAL A 95 -2.74 -0.10 22.77
N VAL A 96 -2.16 0.78 21.96
CA VAL A 96 -2.23 2.23 22.13
C VAL A 96 -2.88 2.80 20.87
N SER A 97 -3.96 3.56 21.05
CA SER A 97 -4.63 4.27 19.95
C SER A 97 -4.18 5.74 19.94
N ALA A 98 -3.76 6.22 18.78
CA ALA A 98 -3.46 7.63 18.55
C ALA A 98 -4.58 8.23 17.68
N PRO A 99 -5.35 9.22 18.17
CA PRO A 99 -6.43 9.80 17.39
C PRO A 99 -5.86 10.59 16.20
N GLY A 100 -6.28 10.22 14.99
CA GLY A 100 -6.00 10.99 13.78
C GLY A 100 -6.82 12.28 13.72
N ARG A 101 -6.28 13.30 13.05
CA ARG A 101 -7.05 14.46 12.62
C ARG A 101 -7.20 14.37 11.11
N THR A 102 -8.43 14.44 10.63
CA THR A 102 -8.73 14.54 9.20
C THR A 102 -9.22 15.95 8.87
N HIS A 103 -8.92 16.40 7.67
CA HIS A 103 -9.56 17.57 7.09
C HIS A 103 -10.73 17.10 6.21
N PRO A 104 -11.79 17.90 6.03
CA PRO A 104 -12.88 17.54 5.13
C PRO A 104 -12.33 17.29 3.72
N VAL A 105 -12.55 16.10 3.19
CA VAL A 105 -12.22 15.72 1.81
C VAL A 105 -13.54 15.47 1.09
N ALA A 106 -13.78 16.19 -0.01
CA ALA A 106 -14.94 15.94 -0.86
C ALA A 106 -14.74 14.60 -1.59
N VAL A 107 -15.74 13.73 -1.53
CA VAL A 107 -15.76 12.46 -2.26
C VAL A 107 -16.69 12.65 -3.45
N THR A 108 -16.16 12.41 -4.65
CA THR A 108 -16.92 12.38 -5.90
C THR A 108 -16.78 11.01 -6.54
N HIS A 109 -17.89 10.47 -7.00
CA HIS A 109 -17.94 9.21 -7.71
C HIS A 109 -17.85 9.42 -9.22
N LEU A 110 -17.77 8.34 -9.98
CA LEU A 110 -17.55 8.42 -11.43
C LEU A 110 -18.70 9.17 -12.13
N GLU A 111 -19.92 8.95 -11.69
CA GLU A 111 -21.13 9.61 -12.13
C GLU A 111 -21.06 11.13 -11.92
N ASP A 112 -20.66 11.60 -10.73
CA ASP A 112 -20.51 13.02 -10.43
C ASP A 112 -19.46 13.67 -11.35
N VAL A 113 -18.38 12.94 -11.63
CA VAL A 113 -17.30 13.39 -12.51
C VAL A 113 -17.75 13.42 -13.97
N HIS A 114 -18.51 12.43 -14.43
CA HIS A 114 -19.05 12.39 -15.79
C HIS A 114 -19.99 13.56 -16.05
N ASP A 115 -20.91 13.82 -15.11
CA ASP A 115 -21.88 14.91 -15.18
C ASP A 115 -21.20 16.27 -15.12
N THR A 116 -20.15 16.40 -14.29
CA THR A 116 -19.39 17.66 -14.15
C THR A 116 -18.53 17.98 -15.38
N LEU A 117 -17.88 16.96 -15.97
CA LEU A 117 -16.94 17.17 -17.06
C LEU A 117 -17.59 17.24 -18.44
N ALA A 118 -18.90 16.95 -18.55
CA ALA A 118 -19.59 16.76 -19.83
C ALA A 118 -18.78 15.86 -20.78
N TYR A 119 -18.13 14.84 -20.20
CA TYR A 119 -17.15 14.04 -20.90
C TYR A 119 -17.83 13.14 -21.94
N ALA A 120 -17.64 13.47 -23.22
CA ALA A 120 -18.09 12.66 -24.34
C ALA A 120 -16.96 11.72 -24.80
N LEU A 121 -17.25 10.42 -24.89
CA LEU A 121 -16.34 9.45 -25.48
C LEU A 121 -16.40 9.54 -27.01
N ASP A 122 -15.25 9.72 -27.67
CA ASP A 122 -15.16 9.58 -29.11
C ASP A 122 -15.59 8.16 -29.55
N GLU A 123 -16.35 8.07 -30.63
CA GLU A 123 -16.82 6.79 -31.18
C GLU A 123 -15.66 5.88 -31.64
N ASP A 124 -14.53 6.49 -32.01
CA ASP A 124 -13.29 5.81 -32.36
C ASP A 124 -12.42 5.42 -31.16
N SER A 125 -12.82 5.82 -29.95
CA SER A 125 -12.07 5.50 -28.73
C SER A 125 -12.04 4.00 -28.46
N ARG A 126 -10.89 3.50 -28.02
CA ARG A 126 -10.68 2.07 -27.71
C ARG A 126 -11.59 1.54 -26.60
N CYS A 127 -12.10 2.43 -25.73
CA CYS A 127 -12.99 2.07 -24.63
C CYS A 127 -14.48 2.24 -24.97
N CYS A 128 -14.83 2.71 -26.18
CA CYS A 128 -16.21 2.73 -26.61
C CYS A 128 -16.71 1.29 -26.83
N ARG A 129 -17.74 0.88 -26.08
CA ARG A 129 -18.32 -0.46 -26.22
C ARG A 129 -19.18 -0.47 -27.49
N ARG A 130 -18.62 -1.02 -28.57
CA ARG A 130 -19.37 -1.20 -29.81
C ARG A 130 -20.39 -2.33 -29.64
N PRO A 131 -21.63 -2.17 -30.13
CA PRO A 131 -22.54 -3.28 -30.25
C PRO A 131 -21.87 -4.39 -31.06
N ALA A 132 -21.98 -5.63 -30.58
CA ALA A 132 -21.34 -6.79 -31.20
C ALA A 132 -21.94 -7.00 -32.60
N GLY A 133 -21.24 -6.55 -33.65
CA GLY A 133 -21.69 -6.71 -35.04
C GLY A 133 -21.11 -5.71 -36.03
N GLU A 134 -20.67 -4.52 -35.62
CA GLU A 134 -20.15 -3.50 -36.54
C GLU A 134 -18.62 -3.53 -36.61
N GLY A 135 -18.12 -4.23 -37.63
CA GLY A 135 -16.72 -4.20 -38.04
C GLY A 135 -16.31 -2.83 -38.57
N ARG A 136 -15.00 -2.58 -38.59
CA ARG A 136 -14.33 -1.29 -38.84
C ARG A 136 -14.48 -0.73 -40.28
N HIS A 137 -15.47 -1.19 -41.06
CA HIS A 137 -15.44 -1.04 -42.52
C HIS A 137 -16.78 -0.81 -43.24
N ASP A 138 -17.83 -0.31 -42.57
CA ASP A 138 -19.14 -0.14 -43.25
C ASP A 138 -19.83 1.25 -43.11
N SER A 139 -19.14 2.28 -42.61
CA SER A 139 -19.75 3.62 -42.46
C SER A 139 -19.59 4.56 -43.68
N VAL A 140 -18.96 4.13 -44.78
CA VAL A 140 -18.85 4.97 -46.00
C VAL A 140 -20.20 5.11 -46.74
N VAL A 141 -21.25 4.37 -46.36
CA VAL A 141 -22.57 4.44 -47.02
C VAL A 141 -23.70 4.72 -46.03
N ARG A 142 -23.59 5.78 -45.22
CA ARG A 142 -24.77 6.42 -44.59
C ARG A 142 -24.72 7.95 -44.64
N GLY A 143 -24.08 8.51 -45.66
CA GLY A 143 -24.28 9.90 -46.06
C GLY A 143 -25.42 10.01 -47.07
N MET A 144 -26.67 9.97 -46.62
CA MET A 144 -27.84 10.55 -47.31
C MET A 144 -29.11 10.32 -46.49
N THR A 145 -29.49 11.30 -45.65
CA THR A 145 -30.88 11.45 -45.21
C THR A 145 -31.40 12.83 -45.63
N ARG A 146 -32.15 12.81 -46.73
CA ARG A 146 -33.39 13.54 -47.06
C ARG A 146 -33.75 14.90 -46.41
N ALA A 147 -32.80 15.75 -46.02
CA ALA A 147 -33.09 17.11 -45.54
C ALA A 147 -32.68 18.24 -46.52
N ASP A 148 -31.81 17.99 -47.51
CA ASP A 148 -31.34 19.05 -48.43
C ASP A 148 -32.12 19.13 -49.77
N ALA A 149 -33.22 18.40 -49.92
CA ALA A 149 -34.03 18.41 -51.16
C ALA A 149 -35.17 19.46 -51.16
N ALA A 150 -35.21 20.38 -50.18
CA ALA A 150 -36.26 21.39 -50.06
C ALA A 150 -35.70 22.79 -49.77
N ALA A 151 -34.77 23.26 -50.60
CA ALA A 151 -34.48 24.68 -50.77
C ALA A 151 -33.87 24.88 -52.16
N ALA A 152 -34.73 25.26 -53.12
CA ALA A 152 -34.32 25.87 -54.38
C ALA A 152 -34.03 27.36 -54.14
#